data_AF-A0A9R0SW28-F1
#
_entry.id   AF-A0A9R0SW28-F1
#
_cell.length_a   1.000
_cell.length_b   1.000
_cell.length_c   1.000
_cell.angle_alpha   90.00
_cell.angle_beta   90.00
_cell.angle_gamma   90.00
#
_symmetry.space_group_name_H-M   'P 1'
#
loop_
_entity.id
_entity.type
_entity.pdbx_description
1 polymer ?
#
loop_
_entity_poly.entity_id
_entity_poly.type
_entity_poly.pdbx_seq_one_letter_code
_entity_poly.pdbx_strand_id
1 'polypeptide(L)'
;MAQCQEGSAEEGQEHRLRAALRHLQAESGVLERLIYKHRNQHRGAAYFQYLLKVRRDMKLLLSANLAEVINAVFPVITCHKPANTILVPNRQGKRKPGANHSHYKRLLGVARLLSQMLLDVVSVHNKVTDLTDKKQAVKISIDKVQAFREYYPSSNDPNTILECVWVKDKFVLHEKTKASSQKTQDEGLKCTPDSSIKYETIGLM
;
A
#
# COMPACT_ATOMS: atom_id res chain seq x y z
N MET A 1 -26.44 -13.20 -35.52
CA MET A 1 -26.94 -12.39 -34.41
C MET A 1 -26.33 -12.93 -33.12
N ALA A 2 -25.16 -12.43 -32.72
CA ALA A 2 -24.49 -12.81 -31.48
C ALA A 2 -23.49 -11.72 -31.13
N GLN A 3 -23.96 -10.60 -30.59
CA GLN A 3 -23.12 -9.51 -30.05
C GLN A 3 -24.02 -8.50 -29.34
N CYS A 4 -24.27 -8.70 -28.04
CA CYS A 4 -24.90 -7.69 -27.17
C CYS A 4 -24.67 -7.91 -25.65
N GLN A 5 -23.88 -8.91 -25.23
CA GLN A 5 -23.62 -9.14 -23.79
C GLN A 5 -22.27 -8.58 -23.29
N GLU A 6 -21.30 -8.29 -24.17
CA GLU A 6 -19.96 -7.82 -23.74
C GLU A 6 -19.92 -6.33 -23.34
N GLY A 7 -20.76 -5.48 -23.94
CA GLY A 7 -20.76 -4.04 -23.66
C GLY A 7 -21.05 -3.68 -22.20
N SER A 8 -21.90 -4.47 -21.51
CA SER A 8 -22.23 -4.25 -20.10
C SER A 8 -21.05 -4.45 -19.15
N ALA A 9 -20.19 -5.43 -19.42
CA ALA A 9 -19.05 -5.74 -18.56
C ALA A 9 -17.94 -4.68 -18.67
N GLU A 10 -17.74 -4.15 -19.88
CA GLU A 10 -16.72 -3.15 -20.17
C GLU A 10 -17.10 -1.75 -19.66
N GLU A 11 -18.37 -1.35 -19.79
CA GLU A 11 -18.90 -0.14 -19.17
C GLU A 11 -18.73 -0.18 -17.63
N GLY A 12 -19.00 -1.34 -17.02
CA GLY A 12 -18.75 -1.56 -15.59
C GLY A 12 -17.27 -1.48 -15.20
N GLN A 13 -16.35 -1.91 -16.07
CA GLN A 13 -14.91 -1.73 -15.87
C GLN A 13 -14.50 -0.26 -15.96
N GLU A 14 -15.04 0.48 -16.92
CA GLU A 14 -14.77 1.91 -17.09
C GLU A 14 -15.16 2.70 -15.85
N HIS A 15 -16.38 2.50 -15.36
CA HIS A 15 -16.89 3.19 -14.19
C HIS A 15 -16.05 2.91 -12.94
N ARG A 16 -15.67 1.64 -12.73
CA ARG A 16 -14.80 1.25 -11.60
C ARG A 16 -13.44 1.90 -11.70
N LEU A 17 -12.83 1.91 -12.88
CA LEU A 17 -11.51 2.52 -13.09
C LEU A 17 -11.55 4.05 -12.88
N ARG A 18 -12.60 4.72 -13.38
CA ARG A 18 -12.83 6.15 -13.13
C ARG A 18 -13.03 6.44 -11.64
N ALA A 19 -13.78 5.61 -10.92
CA ALA A 19 -13.98 5.76 -9.48
C ALA A 19 -12.65 5.58 -8.72
N ALA A 20 -11.90 4.52 -9.01
CA ALA A 20 -10.59 4.27 -8.40
C ALA A 20 -9.61 5.42 -8.64
N LEU A 21 -9.59 6.01 -9.85
CA LEU A 21 -8.74 7.17 -10.15
C LEU A 21 -9.10 8.40 -9.30
N ARG A 22 -10.39 8.65 -9.05
CA ARG A 22 -10.84 9.75 -8.18
C ARG A 22 -10.42 9.52 -6.73
N HIS A 23 -10.59 8.31 -6.21
CA HIS A 23 -10.12 7.95 -4.87
C HIS A 23 -8.61 8.12 -4.74
N LEU A 24 -7.85 7.64 -5.72
CA LEU A 24 -6.40 7.78 -5.77
C LEU A 24 -5.94 9.25 -5.74
N GLN A 25 -6.64 10.13 -6.48
CA GLN A 25 -6.37 11.57 -6.47
C GLN A 25 -6.65 12.21 -5.11
N ALA A 26 -7.76 11.83 -4.47
CA ALA A 26 -8.11 12.31 -3.13
C ALA A 26 -7.05 11.91 -2.08
N GLU A 27 -6.67 10.63 -2.06
CA GLU A 27 -5.64 10.08 -1.16
C GLU A 27 -4.26 10.69 -1.41
N SER A 28 -3.89 10.91 -2.68
CA SER A 28 -2.65 11.64 -3.01
C SER A 28 -2.66 13.06 -2.43
N GLY A 29 -3.81 13.73 -2.41
CA GLY A 29 -3.97 15.05 -1.80
C GLY A 29 -3.84 15.01 -0.27
N VAL A 30 -4.34 13.96 0.38
CA VAL A 30 -4.15 13.72 1.82
C VAL A 30 -2.67 13.52 2.13
N LEU A 31 -1.99 12.67 1.36
CA LEU A 31 -0.56 12.38 1.53
C LEU A 31 0.30 13.64 1.40
N GLU A 32 0.02 14.51 0.43
CA GLU A 32 0.75 15.78 0.28
C GLU A 32 0.57 16.69 1.50
N ARG A 33 -0.65 16.80 2.03
CA ARG A 33 -0.91 17.58 3.26
C ARG A 33 -0.20 16.99 4.48
N LEU A 34 -0.20 15.66 4.61
CA LEU A 34 0.51 14.95 5.67
C LEU A 34 2.02 15.25 5.59
N ILE A 35 2.62 15.05 4.42
CA ILE A 35 4.05 15.28 4.20
C ILE A 35 4.42 16.74 4.48
N TYR A 36 3.60 17.69 4.04
CA TYR A 36 3.83 19.10 4.30
C TYR A 36 3.89 19.40 5.80
N LYS A 37 2.92 18.91 6.59
CA LYS A 37 2.88 19.12 8.05
C LYS A 37 4.07 18.51 8.78
N HIS A 38 4.52 17.31 8.37
CA HIS A 38 5.52 16.54 9.10
C HIS A 38 6.97 16.72 8.58
N ARG A 39 7.19 17.52 7.53
CA ARG A 39 8.48 17.64 6.83
C ARG A 39 9.64 18.07 7.71
N ASN A 40 9.42 19.05 8.58
CA ASN A 40 10.50 19.65 9.37
C ASN A 40 10.80 18.85 10.65
N GLN A 41 9.80 18.20 11.23
CA GLN A 41 9.94 17.41 12.46
C GLN A 41 10.62 16.05 12.20
N HIS A 42 10.37 15.45 11.04
CA HIS A 42 10.77 14.07 10.76
C HIS A 42 11.71 13.93 9.57
N ARG A 43 12.44 14.99 9.21
CA ARG A 43 13.33 15.02 8.03
C ARG A 43 14.32 13.85 7.98
N GLY A 44 14.85 13.43 9.13
CA GLY A 44 15.80 12.32 9.25
C GLY A 44 15.17 10.95 9.56
N ALA A 45 13.85 10.86 9.76
CA ALA A 45 13.22 9.61 10.18
C ALA A 45 13.07 8.64 9.00
N ALA A 46 13.42 7.37 9.21
CA ALA A 46 13.36 6.34 8.18
C ALA A 46 11.95 6.16 7.59
N TYR A 47 10.90 6.13 8.44
CA TYR A 47 9.52 6.03 7.98
C TYR A 47 9.10 7.22 7.10
N PHE A 48 9.63 8.41 7.40
CA PHE A 48 9.32 9.61 6.63
C PHE A 48 9.94 9.55 5.24
N GLN A 49 11.14 8.95 5.10
CA GLN A 49 11.74 8.68 3.79
C GLN A 49 10.89 7.71 2.96
N TYR A 50 10.27 6.70 3.58
CA TYR A 50 9.29 5.84 2.91
C TYR A 50 8.05 6.63 2.45
N LEU A 51 7.51 7.55 3.26
CA LEU A 51 6.41 8.43 2.83
C LEU A 51 6.81 9.29 1.62
N LEU A 52 8.04 9.79 1.58
CA LEU A 52 8.56 10.53 0.43
C LEU A 52 8.70 9.66 -0.82
N LYS A 53 9.05 8.37 -0.67
CA LYS A 53 9.06 7.38 -1.76
C LYS A 53 7.65 7.18 -2.30
N VAL A 54 6.68 6.89 -1.44
CA VAL A 54 5.26 6.72 -1.82
C VAL A 54 4.73 7.97 -2.55
N ARG A 55 5.09 9.17 -2.09
CA ARG A 55 4.73 10.42 -2.77
C ARG A 55 5.31 10.50 -4.20
N ARG A 56 6.56 10.07 -4.40
CA ARG A 56 7.18 10.05 -5.74
C ARG A 56 6.43 9.08 -6.66
N ASP A 57 6.12 7.89 -6.16
CA ASP A 57 5.39 6.88 -6.92
C ASP A 57 3.97 7.36 -7.27
N MET A 58 3.25 7.97 -6.31
CA MET A 58 1.95 8.59 -6.58
C MET A 58 2.04 9.70 -7.64
N LYS A 59 3.06 10.56 -7.60
CA LYS A 59 3.26 11.59 -8.64
C LYS A 59 3.53 10.99 -10.01
N LEU A 60 4.34 9.93 -10.08
CA LEU A 60 4.60 9.21 -11.33
C LEU A 60 3.30 8.63 -11.88
N LEU A 61 2.51 7.97 -11.04
CA LEU A 61 1.21 7.39 -11.39
C LEU A 61 0.22 8.44 -11.92
N LEU A 62 0.10 9.59 -11.24
CA LEU A 62 -0.78 10.67 -11.67
C LEU A 62 -0.28 11.39 -12.93
N SER A 63 1.04 11.49 -13.12
CA SER A 63 1.63 12.11 -14.32
C SER A 63 1.37 11.31 -15.60
N ALA A 64 1.08 10.01 -15.49
CA ALA A 64 0.62 9.19 -16.60
C ALA A 64 -0.78 9.59 -17.10
N ASN A 65 -1.49 10.48 -16.39
CA ASN A 65 -2.79 11.07 -16.77
C ASN A 65 -3.80 10.04 -17.30
N LEU A 66 -4.10 9.04 -16.46
CA LEU A 66 -4.92 7.88 -16.84
C LEU A 66 -6.33 8.27 -17.31
N ALA A 67 -6.87 9.40 -16.87
CA ALA A 67 -8.16 9.92 -17.33
C ALA A 67 -8.21 10.13 -18.85
N GLU A 68 -7.14 10.70 -19.42
CA GLU A 68 -7.01 10.89 -20.87
C GLU A 68 -6.90 9.54 -21.61
N VAL A 69 -6.14 8.60 -21.04
CA VAL A 69 -6.01 7.24 -21.58
C VAL A 69 -7.36 6.53 -21.61
N ILE A 70 -8.12 6.60 -20.51
CA ILE A 70 -9.46 6.02 -20.39
C ILE A 70 -10.39 6.60 -21.46
N ASN A 71 -10.44 7.93 -21.59
CA ASN A 71 -11.28 8.61 -22.57
C ASN A 71 -10.92 8.27 -24.03
N ALA A 72 -9.67 7.92 -24.31
CA ALA A 72 -9.23 7.52 -25.64
C ALA A 72 -9.47 6.02 -25.94
N VAL A 73 -9.26 5.16 -24.94
CA VAL A 73 -9.23 3.70 -25.11
C VAL A 73 -10.63 3.09 -24.99
N PHE A 74 -11.44 3.46 -23.98
CA PHE A 74 -12.72 2.80 -23.74
C PHE A 74 -13.72 2.92 -24.90
N PRO A 75 -13.88 4.07 -25.59
CA PRO A 75 -14.77 4.16 -26.75
C PRO A 75 -14.39 3.23 -27.91
N VAL A 76 -13.13 2.79 -27.97
CA VAL A 76 -12.67 1.83 -28.97
C VAL A 76 -12.92 0.40 -28.53
N ILE A 77 -12.71 0.10 -27.24
CA ILE A 77 -13.01 -1.22 -26.68
C ILE A 77 -14.52 -1.51 -26.81
N THR A 78 -15.37 -0.54 -26.47
CA THR A 78 -16.84 -0.66 -26.57
C THR A 78 -17.39 -0.51 -27.99
N CYS A 79 -16.53 -0.56 -29.03
CA CYS A 79 -16.87 -0.45 -30.45
C CYS A 79 -17.60 0.84 -30.87
N HIS A 80 -17.67 1.87 -30.02
CA HIS A 80 -18.25 3.17 -30.39
C HIS A 80 -17.37 3.97 -31.37
N LYS A 81 -16.07 3.64 -31.47
CA LYS A 81 -15.09 4.31 -32.35
C LYS A 81 -14.11 3.31 -32.96
N PRO A 82 -13.59 3.55 -34.18
CA PRO A 82 -12.61 2.67 -34.82
C PRO A 82 -11.24 2.71 -34.13
N ALA A 83 -10.50 1.60 -34.17
CA ALA A 83 -9.21 1.42 -33.47
C ALA A 83 -8.14 2.46 -33.82
N ASN A 84 -8.24 3.03 -35.02
CA ASN A 84 -7.39 4.09 -35.55
C ASN A 84 -7.39 5.33 -34.63
N THR A 85 -8.45 5.55 -33.85
CA THR A 85 -8.60 6.69 -32.92
C THR A 85 -7.62 6.63 -31.74
N ILE A 86 -7.16 5.44 -31.31
CA ILE A 86 -6.14 5.31 -30.24
C ILE A 86 -4.74 5.67 -30.76
N LEU A 87 -4.52 5.57 -32.08
CA LEU A 87 -3.23 5.83 -32.73
C LEU A 87 -3.03 7.31 -33.07
N VAL A 88 -4.11 8.10 -33.16
CA VAL A 88 -4.01 9.54 -33.44
C VAL A 88 -3.58 10.25 -32.15
N PRO A 89 -2.34 10.79 -32.08
CA PRO A 89 -1.94 11.62 -30.96
C PRO A 89 -2.84 12.85 -30.96
N ASN A 90 -3.52 13.12 -29.84
CA ASN A 90 -4.35 14.30 -29.72
C ASN A 90 -3.50 15.55 -30.00
N ARG A 91 -3.69 16.19 -31.17
CA ARG A 91 -3.07 17.46 -31.56
C ARG A 91 -3.75 18.61 -30.82
N GLN A 92 -3.83 18.54 -29.49
CA GLN A 92 -4.32 19.66 -28.69
C GLN A 92 -3.13 20.43 -28.12
N GLY A 93 -3.14 21.73 -28.40
CA GLY A 93 -2.02 22.67 -28.34
C GLY A 93 -1.29 22.76 -27.00
N LYS A 94 -0.08 23.32 -27.09
CA LYS A 94 0.92 23.52 -26.02
C LYS A 94 1.25 22.23 -25.25
N ARG A 95 2.13 21.42 -25.86
CA ARG A 95 2.67 20.16 -25.31
C ARG A 95 3.19 20.38 -23.88
N LYS A 96 2.48 19.81 -22.90
CA LYS A 96 3.03 19.59 -21.55
C LYS A 96 4.15 18.54 -21.64
N PRO A 97 5.21 18.64 -20.80
CA PRO A 97 6.28 17.64 -20.80
C PRO A 97 5.68 16.28 -20.38
N GLY A 98 5.67 15.31 -21.31
CA GLY A 98 5.09 13.97 -21.12
C GLY A 98 4.28 13.43 -22.32
N ALA A 99 3.89 14.29 -23.26
CA ALA A 99 3.01 13.97 -24.40
C ALA A 99 3.60 13.07 -25.51
N ASN A 100 4.79 12.47 -25.32
CA ASN A 100 5.50 11.70 -26.35
C ASN A 100 5.23 10.18 -26.28
N HIS A 101 4.54 9.70 -25.25
CA HIS A 101 4.23 8.29 -25.07
C HIS A 101 2.80 8.00 -25.53
N SER A 102 2.64 6.99 -26.40
CA SER A 102 1.32 6.47 -26.78
C SER A 102 0.52 6.00 -25.55
N HIS A 103 -0.81 5.99 -25.68
CA HIS A 103 -1.71 5.55 -24.60
C HIS A 103 -1.36 4.16 -24.06
N TYR A 104 -0.96 3.21 -24.92
CA TYR A 104 -0.57 1.86 -24.49
C TYR A 104 0.73 1.85 -23.67
N LYS A 105 1.73 2.69 -24.00
CA LYS A 105 2.99 2.78 -23.23
C LYS A 105 2.74 3.35 -21.85
N ARG A 106 1.85 4.35 -21.76
CA ARG A 106 1.40 4.93 -20.49
C ARG A 106 0.70 3.88 -19.63
N LEU A 107 -0.22 3.11 -20.21
CA LEU A 107 -0.94 2.04 -19.51
C LEU A 107 0.03 0.96 -18.99
N LEU A 108 0.99 0.54 -19.82
CA LEU A 108 2.02 -0.42 -19.42
C LEU A 108 2.90 0.11 -18.27
N GLY A 109 3.30 1.38 -18.33
CA GLY A 109 4.06 2.02 -17.26
C GLY A 109 3.29 2.07 -15.94
N VAL A 110 2.00 2.44 -16.00
CA VAL A 110 1.08 2.43 -14.85
C VAL A 110 0.95 1.04 -14.27
N ALA A 111 0.72 0.02 -15.09
CA ALA A 111 0.60 -1.37 -14.64
C ALA A 111 1.87 -1.84 -13.90
N ARG A 112 3.05 -1.57 -14.46
CA ARG A 112 4.34 -1.91 -13.82
C ARG A 112 4.53 -1.21 -12.47
N LEU A 113 4.23 0.08 -12.40
CA LEU A 113 4.37 0.85 -11.17
C LEU A 113 3.43 0.35 -10.07
N LEU A 114 2.16 0.13 -10.40
CA LEU A 114 1.17 -0.44 -9.47
C LEU A 114 1.58 -1.83 -8.99
N SER A 115 2.13 -2.66 -9.88
CA SER A 115 2.63 -3.99 -9.53
C SER A 115 3.74 -3.90 -8.48
N GLN A 116 4.71 -3.00 -8.70
CA GLN A 116 5.82 -2.82 -7.78
C GLN A 116 5.36 -2.28 -6.42
N MET A 117 4.46 -1.29 -6.42
CA MET A 117 3.89 -0.74 -5.18
C MET A 117 3.13 -1.81 -4.38
N LEU A 118 2.33 -2.65 -5.06
CA LEU A 118 1.59 -3.72 -4.42
C LEU A 118 2.53 -4.73 -3.73
N LEU A 119 3.58 -5.16 -4.43
CA LEU A 119 4.57 -6.10 -3.88
C LEU A 119 5.34 -5.50 -2.71
N ASP A 120 5.73 -4.21 -2.80
CA ASP A 120 6.38 -3.49 -1.71
C ASP A 120 5.48 -3.46 -0.46
N VAL A 121 4.17 -3.16 -0.61
CA VAL A 121 3.19 -3.13 0.49
C VAL A 121 3.02 -4.51 1.13
N VAL A 122 2.88 -5.56 0.32
CA VAL A 122 2.77 -6.96 0.82
C VAL A 122 4.02 -7.36 1.60
N SER A 123 5.21 -7.01 1.10
CA SER A 123 6.48 -7.26 1.78
C SER A 123 6.57 -6.54 3.13
N VAL A 124 6.16 -5.26 3.19
CA VAL A 124 6.13 -4.49 4.44
C VAL A 124 5.14 -5.09 5.43
N HIS A 125 3.93 -5.45 4.99
CA HIS A 125 2.93 -6.08 5.85
C HIS A 125 3.48 -7.36 6.48
N ASN A 126 4.00 -8.28 5.67
CA ASN A 126 4.54 -9.56 6.15
C ASN A 126 5.70 -9.37 7.14
N LYS A 127 6.56 -8.36 6.92
CA LYS A 127 7.62 -8.02 7.88
C LYS A 127 7.07 -7.47 9.19
N VAL A 128 6.04 -6.64 9.13
CA VAL A 128 5.41 -6.07 10.32
C VAL A 128 4.71 -7.17 11.12
N THR A 129 3.96 -8.06 10.47
CA THR A 129 3.30 -9.19 11.15
C THR A 129 4.31 -10.16 11.77
N ASP A 130 5.40 -10.47 11.07
CA ASP A 130 6.50 -11.27 11.62
C ASP A 130 7.21 -10.62 12.82
N LEU A 131 7.21 -9.28 12.90
CA LEU A 131 7.77 -8.54 14.04
C LEU A 131 6.79 -8.52 15.22
N THR A 132 5.50 -8.29 14.98
CA THR A 132 4.47 -8.26 16.04
C THR A 132 4.29 -9.62 16.71
N ASP A 133 4.59 -10.71 16.00
CA ASP A 133 4.54 -12.08 16.52
C ASP A 133 5.67 -12.45 17.47
N LYS A 134 6.73 -11.66 17.55
CA LYS A 134 7.90 -11.95 18.38
C LYS A 134 7.82 -11.16 19.68
N LYS A 135 8.23 -11.77 20.80
CA LYS A 135 8.47 -11.03 22.05
C LYS A 135 9.52 -9.96 21.76
N GLN A 136 9.19 -8.70 22.06
CA GLN A 136 10.13 -7.59 21.90
C GLN A 136 10.40 -6.93 23.25
N ALA A 137 11.65 -6.61 23.54
CA ALA A 137 12.01 -5.77 24.66
C ALA A 137 12.65 -4.49 24.10
N VAL A 138 11.98 -3.35 24.29
CA VAL A 138 12.49 -2.05 23.88
C VAL A 138 13.12 -1.37 25.09
N LYS A 139 14.42 -1.08 24.98
CA LYS A 139 15.14 -0.30 25.99
C LYS A 139 14.79 1.18 25.79
N ILE A 140 14.16 1.77 26.80
CA ILE A 140 13.82 3.19 26.86
C ILE A 140 14.80 3.83 27.85
N SER A 141 15.64 4.74 27.38
CA SER A 141 16.51 5.55 28.22
C SER A 141 16.01 6.99 28.21
N ILE A 142 15.58 7.50 29.37
CA ILE A 142 15.29 8.91 29.57
C ILE A 142 16.31 9.41 30.60
N ASP A 143 17.16 10.33 30.18
CA ASP A 143 18.32 10.83 30.91
C ASP A 143 19.25 9.71 31.42
N LYS A 144 19.11 9.34 32.71
CA LYS A 144 19.91 8.32 33.39
C LYS A 144 19.10 7.08 33.80
N VAL A 145 17.77 7.11 33.62
CA VAL A 145 16.89 6.00 33.99
C VAL A 145 16.67 5.13 32.76
N GLN A 146 16.95 3.83 32.91
CA GLN A 146 16.71 2.82 31.87
C GLN A 146 15.51 1.99 32.29
N ALA A 147 14.51 1.93 31.42
CA ALA A 147 13.36 1.05 31.56
C ALA A 147 13.29 0.13 30.34
N PHE A 148 12.90 -1.13 30.55
CA PHE A 148 12.63 -2.06 29.47
C PHE A 148 11.12 -2.19 29.32
N ARG A 149 10.60 -1.87 28.13
CA ARG A 149 9.21 -2.14 27.79
C ARG A 149 9.16 -3.46 27.04
N GLU A 150 8.58 -4.47 27.68
CA GLU A 150 8.32 -5.75 27.04
C GLU A 150 6.96 -5.71 26.32
N TYR A 151 6.94 -6.12 25.06
CA TYR A 151 5.74 -6.36 24.28
C TYR A 151 5.54 -7.87 24.14
N TYR A 152 4.40 -8.35 24.61
CA TYR A 152 3.96 -9.72 24.47
C TYR A 152 2.88 -9.79 23.37
N PRO A 153 3.10 -10.57 22.30
CA PRO A 153 2.08 -10.77 21.27
C PRO A 153 0.80 -11.34 21.89
N SER A 154 -0.36 -10.84 21.45
CA SER A 154 -1.66 -11.42 21.82
C SER A 154 -1.75 -12.84 21.25
N SER A 155 -2.02 -13.84 22.09
CA SER A 155 -2.18 -15.23 21.65
C SER A 155 -3.42 -15.48 20.79
N ASN A 156 -4.32 -14.50 20.71
CA ASN A 156 -5.63 -14.65 20.07
C ASN A 156 -5.68 -14.06 18.66
N ASP A 157 -4.69 -13.24 18.27
CA ASP A 157 -4.68 -12.64 16.93
C ASP A 157 -4.05 -13.63 15.93
N PRO A 158 -4.78 -14.05 14.89
CA PRO A 158 -4.21 -14.95 13.90
C PRO A 158 -3.09 -14.24 13.15
N ASN A 159 -1.89 -14.83 13.13
CA ASN A 159 -0.81 -14.30 12.30
C ASN A 159 -1.17 -14.47 10.83
N THR A 160 -1.48 -13.36 10.17
CA THR A 160 -1.84 -13.30 8.76
C THR A 160 -0.59 -13.04 7.91
N ILE A 161 -0.39 -13.90 6.92
CA ILE A 161 0.56 -13.71 5.83
C ILE A 161 -0.23 -13.36 4.58
N LEU A 162 0.21 -12.32 3.90
CA LEU A 162 -0.31 -11.97 2.59
C LEU A 162 0.55 -12.60 1.49
N GLU A 163 -0.10 -13.25 0.54
CA GLU A 163 0.51 -13.75 -0.68
C GLU A 163 -0.12 -13.06 -1.89
N CYS A 164 0.72 -12.52 -2.78
CA CYS A 164 0.27 -11.85 -3.98
C CYS A 164 0.63 -12.69 -5.21
N VAL A 165 -0.38 -13.16 -5.94
CA VAL A 165 -0.21 -14.04 -7.10
C VAL A 165 -0.81 -13.39 -8.34
N TRP A 166 -0.12 -13.47 -9.46
CA TRP A 166 -0.67 -13.07 -10.76
C TRP A 166 -1.53 -14.20 -11.33
N VAL A 167 -2.84 -13.98 -11.45
CA VAL A 167 -3.79 -14.95 -11.97
C VAL A 167 -4.42 -14.40 -13.25
N LYS A 168 -4.09 -15.00 -14.39
CA LYS A 168 -4.49 -14.59 -15.74
C LYS A 168 -4.01 -13.17 -16.09
N ASP A 169 -4.81 -12.16 -15.74
CA ASP A 169 -4.68 -10.75 -16.12
C ASP A 169 -4.74 -9.78 -14.91
N LYS A 170 -4.77 -10.33 -13.68
CA LYS A 170 -4.88 -9.53 -12.45
C LYS A 170 -4.05 -10.09 -11.31
N PHE A 171 -3.60 -9.20 -10.42
CA PHE A 171 -3.09 -9.62 -9.11
C PHE A 171 -4.25 -10.03 -8.20
N VAL A 172 -4.09 -11.17 -7.55
CA VAL A 172 -4.98 -11.66 -6.49
C VAL A 172 -4.18 -11.70 -5.20
N LEU A 173 -4.73 -11.07 -4.17
CA LEU A 173 -4.17 -11.09 -2.83
C LEU A 173 -4.86 -12.20 -2.04
N HIS A 174 -4.08 -13.14 -1.53
CA HIS A 174 -4.52 -14.22 -0.66
C HIS A 174 -4.04 -13.97 0.76
N GLU A 175 -4.97 -14.06 1.70
CA GLU A 175 -4.67 -14.00 3.13
C GLU A 175 -4.58 -15.44 3.67
N LYS A 176 -3.44 -15.78 4.27
CA LYS A 176 -3.18 -17.09 4.88
C LYS A 176 -2.90 -16.91 6.36
N THR A 177 -3.53 -17.70 7.22
CA THR A 177 -3.20 -17.72 8.64
C THR A 177 -2.09 -18.74 8.90
N LYS A 178 -1.06 -18.37 9.66
CA LYS A 178 -0.12 -19.38 10.20
C LYS A 178 -0.86 -20.15 11.28
N ALA A 179 -1.12 -21.43 11.06
CA ALA A 179 -1.51 -22.32 12.15
C ALA A 179 -0.37 -22.32 13.18
N SER A 180 -0.69 -21.97 14.43
CA SER A 180 0.24 -21.90 15.55
C SER A 180 1.08 -23.17 15.62
N SER A 181 2.34 -23.09 15.21
CA SER A 181 3.30 -24.17 15.40
C SER A 181 3.88 -23.99 16.80
N GLN A 182 3.31 -24.69 17.78
CA GLN A 182 4.00 -24.98 19.01
C GLN A 182 5.32 -25.69 18.67
N LYS A 183 6.44 -24.97 18.77
CA LYS A 183 7.71 -25.56 19.13
C LYS A 183 8.16 -24.90 20.43
N THR A 184 7.86 -25.61 21.50
CA THR A 184 8.56 -25.58 22.77
C THR A 184 10.07 -25.54 22.47
N GLN A 185 10.71 -24.40 22.75
CA GLN A 185 12.12 -24.40 23.10
C GLN A 185 12.24 -23.80 24.49
N ASP A 186 12.40 -24.75 25.41
CA ASP A 186 12.85 -24.61 26.77
C ASP A 186 14.24 -23.95 26.77
N GLU A 187 14.32 -22.73 27.30
CA GLU A 187 15.56 -22.11 27.79
C GLU A 187 15.20 -21.52 29.15
N GLY A 188 15.24 -22.38 30.17
CA GLY A 188 15.00 -22.01 31.55
C GLY A 188 16.08 -21.07 32.08
N LEU A 189 15.71 -19.81 32.33
CA LEU A 189 16.37 -19.01 33.35
C LEU A 189 15.46 -18.95 34.58
N LYS A 190 15.71 -19.87 35.53
CA LYS A 190 15.10 -19.86 36.86
C LYS A 190 15.48 -18.56 37.57
N CYS A 191 14.56 -17.61 37.68
CA CYS A 191 14.62 -16.56 38.69
C CYS A 191 13.91 -17.06 39.95
N THR A 192 14.68 -17.19 41.03
CA THR A 192 14.22 -17.39 42.41
C THR A 192 13.20 -16.32 42.82
N PRO A 193 12.13 -16.67 43.56
CA PRO A 193 11.14 -15.71 44.01
C PRO A 193 11.64 -15.09 45.30
N ASP A 194 12.25 -13.91 45.24
CA ASP A 194 12.27 -13.06 46.42
C ASP A 194 12.35 -11.59 46.04
N SER A 195 11.18 -10.97 45.94
CA SER A 195 11.00 -9.51 45.98
C SER A 195 9.52 -9.24 46.23
N SER A 196 9.18 -9.09 47.51
CA SER A 196 7.92 -8.54 47.98
C SER A 196 7.76 -7.10 47.46
N ILE A 197 7.20 -6.91 46.27
CA ILE A 197 6.79 -5.59 45.80
C ILE A 197 5.28 -5.49 45.96
N LYS A 198 4.85 -4.76 47.00
CA LYS A 198 3.46 -4.34 47.19
C LYS A 198 3.26 -3.03 46.45
N TYR A 199 2.29 -2.99 45.54
CA TYR A 199 1.85 -1.74 44.92
C TYR A 199 0.89 -1.03 45.87
N GLU A 200 1.13 0.27 46.10
CA GLU A 200 0.21 1.15 46.80
C GLU A 200 -0.42 2.09 45.77
N THR A 201 -1.74 2.02 45.64
CA THR A 201 -2.53 2.88 44.75
C THR A 201 -2.66 4.25 45.39
N ILE A 202 -2.00 5.26 44.82
CA ILE A 202 -2.23 6.65 45.23
C ILE A 202 -3.61 7.06 44.69
N GLY A 203 -4.58 7.17 45.61
CA GLY A 203 -5.89 7.74 45.32
C GLY A 203 -5.75 9.21 44.93
N LEU A 204 -6.32 9.57 43.77
CA LEU A 204 -6.53 10.95 43.35
C LEU A 204 -7.46 11.65 44.36
N MET A 205 -6.98 12.73 44.96
CA MET A 205 -7.80 13.79 45.57
C MET A 205 -7.72 15.03 44.69
#